data_AF-A0A958WS50-F1
#
_entry.id   AF-A0A958WS50-F1
#
_cell.length_a   1.000
_cell.length_b   1.000
_cell.length_c   1.000
_cell.angle_alpha   90.00
_cell.angle_beta   90.00
_cell.angle_gamma   90.00
#
_symmetry.space_group_name_H-M   'P 1'
#
loop_
_entity.id
_entity.type
_entity.pdbx_description
1 polymer ?
#
loop_
_entity_poly.entity_id
_entity_poly.type
_entity_poly.pdbx_seq_one_letter_code
_entity_poly.pdbx_strand_id
1 'polypeptide(L)'
;MFKRFTISLSFVVLAFWPSHLSAQQKFEKESRLKEKDIPSNALGYMDALAAGKKIRWYLEEGIDRTSIEAKFKFNNQKYSVEFDTSGHLEDIEVEMKWDELKQSLQDSIGSQLGQDCKKYKIQKVQIQYAGDPSVLLTKLKTGKNADGYTVRYEAVVKCCNKKNVALYEYLFNDKGEKISISQIVFKNSSNLEY
;
A
#
# COMPACT_ATOMS: atom_id res chain seq x y z
N MET A 1 -48.21 45.73 31.95
CA MET A 1 -46.79 45.32 31.86
C MET A 1 -46.71 44.01 31.07
N PHE A 2 -46.65 44.09 29.74
CA PHE A 2 -46.63 42.91 28.85
C PHE A 2 -45.18 42.62 28.45
N LYS A 3 -44.62 41.48 28.90
CA LYS A 3 -43.32 40.98 28.43
C LYS A 3 -43.53 40.28 27.09
N ARG A 4 -42.90 40.81 26.02
CA ARG A 4 -42.84 40.15 24.71
C ARG A 4 -41.79 39.05 24.75
N PHE A 5 -42.19 37.82 24.47
CA PHE A 5 -41.28 36.71 24.22
C PHE A 5 -40.90 36.72 22.73
N THR A 6 -39.67 37.10 22.42
CA THR A 6 -39.09 36.93 21.09
C THR A 6 -38.53 35.53 20.99
N ILE A 7 -39.20 34.65 20.24
CA ILE A 7 -38.65 33.33 19.87
C ILE A 7 -37.67 33.59 18.72
N SER A 8 -36.38 33.47 19.00
CA SER A 8 -35.33 33.51 17.97
C SER A 8 -35.26 32.15 17.30
N LEU A 9 -35.67 32.08 16.03
CA LEU A 9 -35.58 30.87 15.21
C LEU A 9 -34.15 30.76 14.67
N SER A 10 -33.28 30.03 15.39
CA SER A 10 -31.93 29.74 14.92
C SER A 10 -31.98 28.74 13.77
N PHE A 11 -31.82 29.24 12.54
CA PHE A 11 -31.64 28.45 11.33
C PHE A 11 -30.27 27.74 11.40
N VAL A 12 -30.24 26.46 11.78
CA VAL A 12 -29.04 25.63 11.72
C VAL A 12 -28.81 25.25 10.25
N VAL A 13 -27.95 26.01 9.57
CA VAL A 13 -27.46 25.67 8.23
C VAL A 13 -26.45 24.53 8.39
N LEU A 14 -26.90 23.29 8.15
CA LEU A 14 -26.03 22.13 7.96
C LEU A 14 -25.25 22.34 6.65
N ALA A 15 -24.06 22.94 6.75
CA ALA A 15 -23.12 23.04 5.65
C ALA A 15 -22.62 21.63 5.30
N PHE A 16 -23.23 21.02 4.28
CA PHE A 16 -22.65 19.88 3.58
C PHE A 16 -21.40 20.37 2.85
N TRP A 17 -20.25 20.27 3.48
CA TRP A 17 -18.98 20.40 2.78
C TRP A 17 -18.72 19.10 2.01
N PRO A 18 -18.65 19.12 0.67
CA PRO A 18 -18.11 17.99 -0.06
C PRO A 18 -16.66 17.81 0.36
N SER A 19 -16.38 16.73 1.07
CA SER A 19 -15.03 16.25 1.30
C SER A 19 -14.51 15.77 -0.05
N HIS A 20 -13.88 16.68 -0.79
CA HIS A 20 -13.03 16.29 -1.89
C HIS A 20 -11.88 15.49 -1.29
N LEU A 21 -12.03 14.17 -1.28
CA LEU A 21 -10.93 13.24 -1.09
C LEU A 21 -9.96 13.46 -2.26
N SER A 22 -9.03 14.38 -2.08
CA SER A 22 -7.85 14.46 -2.93
C SER A 22 -7.07 13.17 -2.68
N ALA A 23 -7.22 12.19 -3.58
CA ALA A 23 -6.32 11.05 -3.58
C ALA A 23 -4.90 11.58 -3.76
N GLN A 24 -4.01 11.27 -2.82
CA GLN A 24 -2.63 11.69 -2.90
C GLN A 24 -2.00 11.04 -4.14
N GLN A 25 -1.20 11.78 -4.89
CA GLN A 25 -0.49 11.18 -6.03
C GLN A 25 0.71 10.40 -5.48
N LYS A 26 0.87 9.15 -5.91
CA LYS A 26 2.06 8.34 -5.71
C LYS A 26 2.88 8.42 -6.99
N PHE A 27 4.02 9.11 -6.89
CA PHE A 27 5.01 9.17 -7.95
C PHE A 27 6.24 8.44 -7.44
N GLU A 28 6.69 7.44 -8.19
CA GLU A 28 7.86 6.63 -7.84
C GLU A 28 8.74 6.36 -9.04
N LYS A 29 10.04 6.30 -8.75
CA LYS A 29 11.07 5.88 -9.69
C LYS A 29 11.93 4.82 -9.02
N GLU A 30 11.87 3.61 -9.56
CA GLU A 30 12.80 2.54 -9.19
C GLU A 30 14.07 2.63 -10.04
N SER A 31 15.23 2.54 -9.39
CA SER A 31 16.53 2.42 -10.06
C SER A 31 17.35 1.29 -9.46
N ARG A 32 18.13 0.58 -10.30
CA ARG A 32 18.84 -0.62 -9.87
C ARG A 32 20.03 -0.28 -8.98
N LEU A 33 20.11 -0.90 -7.81
CA LEU A 33 21.29 -0.85 -6.93
C LEU A 33 22.17 -2.08 -7.08
N LYS A 34 23.47 -1.92 -6.81
CA LYS A 34 24.40 -3.04 -6.64
C LYS A 34 24.50 -3.37 -5.15
N GLU A 35 24.79 -4.63 -4.84
CA GLU A 35 24.88 -5.12 -3.45
C GLU A 35 25.89 -4.34 -2.60
N LYS A 36 26.99 -3.88 -3.20
CA LYS A 36 28.00 -3.04 -2.54
C LYS A 36 27.49 -1.66 -2.09
N ASP A 37 26.34 -1.23 -2.61
CA ASP A 37 25.72 0.06 -2.31
C ASP A 37 24.60 -0.10 -1.26
N ILE A 38 24.40 -1.32 -0.72
CA ILE A 38 23.36 -1.65 0.26
C ILE A 38 23.93 -1.59 1.68
N PRO A 39 23.21 -0.97 2.64
CA PRO A 39 23.58 -1.01 4.06
C PRO A 39 23.77 -2.44 4.60
N SER A 40 24.78 -2.63 5.45
CA SER A 40 25.18 -3.97 5.93
C SER A 40 24.12 -4.66 6.80
N ASN A 41 23.32 -3.89 7.54
CA ASN A 41 22.17 -4.37 8.31
C ASN A 41 21.06 -4.93 7.40
N ALA A 42 20.75 -4.26 6.28
CA ALA A 42 19.80 -4.78 5.29
C ALA A 42 20.31 -6.06 4.63
N LEU A 43 21.60 -6.11 4.24
CA LEU A 43 22.22 -7.34 3.74
C LEU A 43 22.14 -8.47 4.76
N GLY A 44 22.52 -8.20 6.02
CA GLY A 44 22.47 -9.18 7.10
C GLY A 44 21.05 -9.70 7.38
N TYR A 45 20.03 -8.85 7.26
CA TYR A 45 18.63 -9.26 7.38
C TYR A 45 18.25 -10.25 6.27
N MET A 46 18.60 -9.94 5.03
CA MET A 46 18.29 -10.79 3.87
C MET A 46 19.05 -12.12 3.88
N ASP A 47 20.29 -12.11 4.37
CA ASP A 47 21.08 -13.32 4.61
C ASP A 47 20.44 -14.21 5.68
N ALA A 48 19.98 -13.62 6.78
CA ALA A 48 19.30 -14.34 7.85
C ALA A 48 17.96 -14.95 7.41
N LEU A 49 17.26 -14.27 6.49
CA LEU A 49 16.05 -14.76 5.83
C LEU A 49 16.33 -15.95 4.90
N ALA A 50 17.58 -16.14 4.49
CA ALA A 50 18.00 -17.14 3.49
C ALA A 50 17.21 -16.98 2.18
N ALA A 51 16.99 -15.72 1.76
CA ALA A 51 16.18 -15.35 0.59
C ALA A 51 16.71 -15.88 -0.77
N GLY A 52 17.76 -16.68 -0.77
CA GLY A 52 18.40 -17.27 -1.94
C GLY A 52 19.28 -16.27 -2.69
N LYS A 53 20.00 -16.76 -3.71
CA LYS A 53 21.07 -15.99 -4.39
C LYS A 53 20.60 -14.98 -5.44
N LYS A 54 19.28 -14.78 -5.64
CA LYS A 54 18.74 -13.97 -6.75
C LYS A 54 17.93 -12.77 -6.27
N ILE A 55 18.50 -12.02 -5.32
CA ILE A 55 17.91 -10.77 -4.86
C ILE A 55 18.19 -9.66 -5.87
N ARG A 56 17.17 -8.87 -6.17
CA ARG A 56 17.24 -7.68 -7.00
C ARG A 56 17.02 -6.46 -6.13
N TRP A 57 18.05 -5.63 -6.00
CA TRP A 57 17.99 -4.42 -5.19
C TRP A 57 17.61 -3.19 -6.02
N TYR A 58 16.71 -2.39 -5.50
CA TYR A 58 16.25 -1.15 -6.11
C TYR A 58 16.31 -0.01 -5.10
N LEU A 59 16.64 1.19 -5.58
CA LEU A 59 16.37 2.45 -4.89
C LEU A 59 15.03 2.94 -5.41
N GLU A 60 14.07 3.13 -4.52
CA GLU A 60 12.76 3.68 -4.84
C GLU A 60 12.70 5.13 -4.37
N GLU A 61 12.52 6.03 -5.32
CA GLU A 61 12.46 7.47 -5.06
C GLU A 61 11.01 7.94 -5.24
N GLY A 62 10.34 8.25 -4.14
CA GLY A 62 9.01 8.84 -4.07
C GLY A 62 9.04 10.38 -3.99
N ILE A 63 7.87 10.99 -3.78
CA ILE A 63 7.77 12.45 -3.52
C ILE A 63 8.40 12.82 -2.19
N ASP A 64 8.05 12.08 -1.13
CA ASP A 64 8.41 12.40 0.26
C ASP A 64 9.28 11.32 0.92
N ARG A 65 9.52 10.19 0.24
CA ARG A 65 10.24 9.03 0.79
C ARG A 65 11.24 8.47 -0.22
N THR A 66 12.33 7.94 0.29
CA THR A 66 13.27 7.12 -0.46
C THR A 66 13.53 5.84 0.32
N SER A 67 13.38 4.69 -0.34
CA SER A 67 13.60 3.38 0.27
C SER A 67 14.54 2.53 -0.58
N ILE A 68 15.12 1.52 0.06
CA ILE A 68 15.89 0.47 -0.58
C ILE A 68 15.02 -0.79 -0.55
N GLU A 69 14.78 -1.38 -1.72
CA GLU A 69 13.87 -2.50 -1.85
C GLU A 69 14.59 -3.75 -2.38
N ALA A 70 14.41 -4.86 -1.68
CA ALA A 70 14.89 -6.17 -2.08
C ALA A 70 13.76 -7.01 -2.68
N LYS A 71 13.75 -7.16 -4.01
CA LYS A 71 12.81 -8.00 -4.75
C LYS A 71 13.38 -9.38 -5.04
N PHE A 72 12.68 -10.44 -4.64
CA PHE A 72 13.10 -11.83 -4.87
C PHE A 72 11.93 -12.80 -4.97
N LYS A 73 12.22 -14.06 -5.32
CA LYS A 73 11.23 -15.13 -5.40
C LYS A 73 11.62 -16.26 -4.45
N PHE A 74 10.72 -16.64 -3.57
CA PHE A 74 10.91 -17.72 -2.59
C PHE A 74 9.63 -18.56 -2.51
N ASN A 75 9.75 -19.89 -2.48
CA ASN A 75 8.61 -20.83 -2.49
C ASN A 75 7.52 -20.50 -3.54
N ASN A 76 7.96 -20.12 -4.75
CA ASN A 76 7.10 -19.68 -5.85
C ASN A 76 6.33 -18.36 -5.65
N GLN A 77 6.49 -17.69 -4.52
CA GLN A 77 5.92 -16.38 -4.20
C GLN A 77 6.92 -15.26 -4.47
N LYS A 78 6.43 -14.09 -4.91
CA LYS A 78 7.26 -12.89 -5.03
C LYS A 78 7.23 -12.10 -3.73
N TYR A 79 8.40 -11.67 -3.30
CA TYR A 79 8.61 -10.86 -2.12
C TYR A 79 9.24 -9.53 -2.51
N SER A 80 8.78 -8.47 -1.84
CA SER A 80 9.48 -7.19 -1.71
C SER A 80 9.76 -6.97 -0.23
N VAL A 81 11.00 -6.62 0.11
CA VAL A 81 11.38 -6.22 1.47
C VAL A 81 11.89 -4.80 1.37
N GLU A 82 11.21 -3.88 2.01
CA GLU A 82 11.56 -2.46 2.03
C GLU A 82 12.38 -2.11 3.25
N PHE A 83 13.42 -1.32 3.03
CA PHE A 83 14.26 -0.75 4.05
C PHE A 83 14.34 0.76 3.86
N ASP A 84 14.52 1.48 4.95
CA ASP A 84 14.95 2.87 4.87
C ASP A 84 16.37 2.96 4.26
N THR A 85 16.81 4.17 3.93
CA THR A 85 18.15 4.39 3.35
C THR A 85 19.30 4.05 4.30
N SER A 86 19.03 3.88 5.60
CA SER A 86 19.99 3.41 6.62
C SER A 86 19.94 1.88 6.82
N GLY A 87 19.07 1.18 6.10
CA GLY A 87 18.91 -0.27 6.13
C GLY A 87 18.02 -0.82 7.25
N HIS A 88 17.23 0.01 7.93
CA HIS A 88 16.22 -0.48 8.87
C HIS A 88 15.01 -0.98 8.09
N LEU A 89 14.50 -2.14 8.50
CA LEU A 89 13.31 -2.74 7.89
C LEU A 89 12.10 -1.82 8.09
N GLU A 90 11.41 -1.50 6.99
CA GLU A 90 10.15 -0.75 7.00
C GLU A 90 8.98 -1.73 6.91
N ASP A 91 8.96 -2.57 5.87
CA ASP A 91 7.95 -3.62 5.72
C ASP A 91 8.39 -4.77 4.79
N ILE A 92 7.54 -5.79 4.74
CA ILE A 92 7.67 -6.94 3.87
C ILE A 92 6.36 -7.20 3.16
N GLU A 93 6.40 -7.19 1.84
CA GLU A 93 5.26 -7.47 1.00
C GLU A 93 5.39 -8.82 0.31
N VAL A 94 4.29 -9.55 0.29
CA VAL A 94 4.19 -10.85 -0.37
C VAL A 94 3.06 -10.79 -1.36
N GLU A 95 3.38 -10.82 -2.66
CA GLU A 95 2.35 -10.88 -3.72
C GLU A 95 1.50 -12.11 -3.48
N MET A 96 0.18 -11.99 -3.62
CA MET A 96 -0.75 -13.12 -3.51
C MET A 96 -1.87 -12.96 -4.54
N LYS A 97 -2.60 -14.04 -4.80
CA LYS A 97 -3.77 -13.97 -5.69
C LYS A 97 -4.98 -13.46 -4.92
N TRP A 98 -5.90 -12.83 -5.65
CA TRP A 98 -7.15 -12.34 -5.07
C TRP A 98 -8.00 -13.47 -4.45
N ASP A 99 -8.03 -14.64 -5.09
CA ASP A 99 -8.77 -15.82 -4.63
C ASP A 99 -8.14 -16.50 -3.40
N GLU A 100 -6.90 -16.16 -3.05
CA GLU A 100 -6.23 -16.61 -1.82
C GLU A 100 -6.62 -15.77 -0.58
N LEU A 101 -7.26 -14.61 -0.77
CA LEU A 101 -7.78 -13.81 0.34
C LEU A 101 -8.98 -14.52 1.00
N LYS A 102 -9.15 -14.30 2.31
CA LYS A 102 -10.38 -14.72 3.02
C LYS A 102 -11.60 -14.05 2.39
N GLN A 103 -12.71 -14.78 2.27
CA GLN A 103 -13.94 -14.26 1.66
C GLN A 103 -14.39 -12.93 2.29
N SER A 104 -14.31 -12.79 3.62
CA SER A 104 -14.65 -11.55 4.32
C SER A 104 -13.81 -10.34 3.87
N LEU A 105 -12.52 -10.55 3.57
CA LEU A 105 -11.65 -9.50 3.03
C LEU A 105 -12.01 -9.17 1.59
N GLN A 106 -12.28 -10.19 0.77
CA GLN A 106 -12.72 -9.99 -0.61
C GLN A 106 -14.00 -9.16 -0.66
N ASP A 107 -14.96 -9.46 0.23
CA ASP A 107 -16.24 -8.76 0.32
C ASP A 107 -16.05 -7.30 0.76
N SER A 108 -15.28 -7.06 1.83
CA SER A 108 -15.00 -5.70 2.33
C SER A 108 -14.28 -4.85 1.29
N ILE A 109 -13.20 -5.36 0.71
CA ILE A 109 -12.41 -4.64 -0.31
C ILE A 109 -13.26 -4.45 -1.58
N GLY A 110 -13.96 -5.49 -2.03
CA GLY A 110 -14.81 -5.43 -3.23
C GLY A 110 -15.95 -4.42 -3.09
N SER A 111 -16.54 -4.31 -1.90
CA SER A 111 -17.55 -3.30 -1.57
C SER A 111 -16.96 -1.89 -1.64
N GLN A 112 -15.79 -1.66 -1.02
CA GLN A 112 -15.12 -0.36 -1.08
C GLN A 112 -14.79 0.04 -2.53
N LEU A 113 -14.21 -0.87 -3.32
CA LEU A 113 -13.87 -0.61 -4.73
C LEU A 113 -15.13 -0.37 -5.60
N GLY A 114 -16.24 -1.02 -5.28
CA GLY A 114 -17.52 -0.79 -5.96
C GLY A 114 -18.15 0.58 -5.66
N GLN A 115 -17.84 1.16 -4.49
CA GLN A 115 -18.22 2.52 -4.14
C GLN A 115 -17.30 3.55 -4.80
N ASP A 116 -15.99 3.30 -4.80
CA ASP A 116 -14.99 4.25 -5.28
C ASP A 116 -14.89 4.30 -6.81
N CYS A 117 -15.21 3.19 -7.49
CA CYS A 117 -14.98 3.02 -8.93
C CYS A 117 -16.24 2.53 -9.65
N LYS A 118 -16.64 3.20 -10.74
CA LYS A 118 -17.79 2.73 -11.56
C LYS A 118 -17.55 1.31 -12.12
N LYS A 119 -16.31 1.01 -12.46
CA LYS A 119 -15.81 -0.33 -12.80
C LYS A 119 -14.35 -0.43 -12.37
N TYR A 120 -13.92 -1.59 -11.90
CA TYR A 120 -12.53 -1.80 -11.51
C TYR A 120 -11.97 -3.12 -12.02
N LYS A 121 -10.63 -3.21 -12.07
CA LYS A 121 -9.87 -4.44 -12.24
C LYS A 121 -8.66 -4.42 -11.31
N ILE A 122 -8.64 -5.36 -10.37
CA ILE A 122 -7.50 -5.60 -9.49
C ILE A 122 -6.35 -6.17 -10.34
N GLN A 123 -5.19 -5.51 -10.32
CA GLN A 123 -3.99 -5.91 -11.05
C GLN A 123 -3.03 -6.72 -10.19
N LYS A 124 -2.93 -6.36 -8.90
CA LYS A 124 -2.00 -6.96 -7.95
C LYS A 124 -2.61 -6.87 -6.56
N VAL A 125 -2.32 -7.88 -5.74
CA VAL A 125 -2.63 -7.91 -4.31
C VAL A 125 -1.38 -8.34 -3.57
N GLN A 126 -1.08 -7.68 -2.46
CA GLN A 126 0.01 -8.03 -1.57
C GLN A 126 -0.49 -8.04 -0.14
N ILE A 127 -0.01 -9.01 0.64
CA ILE A 127 -0.05 -8.91 2.10
C ILE A 127 1.22 -8.18 2.54
N GLN A 128 1.05 -7.12 3.32
CA GLN A 128 2.13 -6.31 3.88
C GLN A 128 2.27 -6.62 5.37
N TYR A 129 3.48 -6.90 5.80
CA TYR A 129 3.86 -7.10 7.19
C TYR A 129 4.80 -5.99 7.63
N ALA A 130 4.45 -5.27 8.69
CA ALA A 130 5.29 -4.20 9.26
C ALA A 130 5.36 -4.33 10.78
N GLY A 131 6.57 -4.25 11.35
CA GLY A 131 6.79 -4.43 12.79
C GLY A 131 8.20 -4.91 13.13
N ASP A 132 8.32 -5.62 14.26
CA ASP A 132 9.60 -6.10 14.78
C ASP A 132 10.33 -7.01 13.76
N PRO A 133 11.56 -6.66 13.33
CA PRO A 133 12.28 -7.42 12.32
C PRO A 133 12.55 -8.88 12.69
N SER A 134 12.80 -9.16 13.97
CA SER A 134 13.11 -10.51 14.46
C SER A 134 11.86 -11.41 14.47
N VAL A 135 10.70 -10.82 14.79
CA VAL A 135 9.41 -11.50 14.72
C VAL A 135 9.05 -11.79 13.27
N LEU A 136 9.20 -10.80 12.37
CA LEU A 136 8.93 -10.97 10.94
C LEU A 136 9.84 -12.02 10.30
N LEU A 137 11.11 -12.05 10.67
CA LEU A 137 12.06 -13.08 10.22
C LEU A 137 11.59 -14.48 10.64
N THR A 138 11.14 -14.64 11.88
CA THR A 138 10.61 -15.91 12.39
C THR A 138 9.34 -16.32 11.65
N LYS A 139 8.43 -15.36 11.42
CA LYS A 139 7.18 -15.55 10.67
C LYS A 139 7.46 -16.07 9.27
N LEU A 140 8.40 -15.48 8.54
CA LEU A 140 8.73 -15.88 7.18
C LEU A 140 9.43 -17.25 7.10
N LYS A 141 10.31 -17.55 8.05
CA LYS A 141 11.07 -18.82 8.04
C LYS A 141 10.25 -20.02 8.49
N THR A 142 9.34 -19.82 9.43
CA THR A 142 8.64 -20.93 10.11
C THR A 142 7.13 -20.94 9.87
N GLY A 143 6.57 -19.88 9.31
CA GLY A 143 5.13 -19.68 9.17
C GLY A 143 4.40 -19.32 10.48
N LYS A 144 5.06 -19.43 11.64
CA LYS A 144 4.47 -19.17 12.96
C LYS A 144 4.08 -17.70 13.13
N ASN A 145 2.87 -17.47 13.62
CA ASN A 145 2.42 -16.13 14.02
C ASN A 145 2.89 -15.83 15.44
N ALA A 146 3.17 -14.55 15.70
CA ALA A 146 3.45 -14.00 17.02
C ALA A 146 3.01 -12.53 17.04
N ASP A 147 2.91 -11.94 18.22
CA ASP A 147 2.68 -10.50 18.36
C ASP A 147 3.92 -9.71 17.96
N GLY A 148 3.76 -8.41 17.67
CA GLY A 148 4.87 -7.52 17.33
C GLY A 148 4.94 -7.11 15.86
N TYR A 149 3.94 -7.47 15.05
CA TYR A 149 3.77 -6.92 13.71
C TYR A 149 2.30 -6.69 13.39
N THR A 150 2.07 -5.85 12.38
CA THR A 150 0.77 -5.56 11.80
C THR A 150 0.64 -6.22 10.43
N VAL A 151 -0.59 -6.59 10.08
CA VAL A 151 -0.94 -7.11 8.76
C VAL A 151 -1.81 -6.09 8.05
N ARG A 152 -1.44 -5.77 6.81
CA ARG A 152 -2.21 -4.94 5.91
C ARG A 152 -2.29 -5.62 4.54
N TYR A 153 -3.17 -5.10 3.70
CA TYR A 153 -3.30 -5.56 2.33
C TYR A 153 -3.18 -4.38 1.38
N GLU A 154 -2.26 -4.49 0.43
CA GLU A 154 -2.16 -3.57 -0.67
C GLU A 154 -2.86 -4.14 -1.90
N ALA A 155 -3.61 -3.31 -2.61
CA ALA A 155 -4.15 -3.64 -3.92
C ALA A 155 -3.87 -2.54 -4.94
N VAL A 156 -3.23 -2.93 -6.04
CA VAL A 156 -3.12 -2.07 -7.22
C VAL A 156 -4.35 -2.29 -8.10
N VAL A 157 -5.16 -1.26 -8.26
CA VAL A 157 -6.48 -1.31 -8.89
C VAL A 157 -6.56 -0.34 -10.06
N LYS A 158 -6.92 -0.87 -11.22
CA LYS A 158 -7.32 -0.05 -12.37
C LYS A 158 -8.77 0.35 -12.20
N CYS A 159 -9.03 1.62 -11.91
CA CYS A 159 -10.38 2.16 -11.75
C CYS A 159 -10.80 2.97 -12.97
N CYS A 160 -12.00 2.68 -13.45
CA CYS A 160 -12.64 3.37 -14.55
C CYS A 160 -13.79 4.23 -14.00
N ASN A 161 -13.65 5.55 -14.13
CA ASN A 161 -14.70 6.52 -13.82
C ASN A 161 -15.22 7.17 -15.12
N LYS A 162 -16.29 7.97 -15.06
CA LYS A 162 -17.02 8.45 -16.26
C LYS A 162 -16.13 9.15 -17.30
N LYS A 163 -15.02 9.76 -16.88
CA LYS A 163 -14.16 10.59 -17.75
C LYS A 163 -12.71 10.11 -17.84
N ASN A 164 -12.30 9.15 -17.01
CA ASN A 164 -10.90 8.72 -16.94
C ASN A 164 -10.75 7.27 -16.46
N VAL A 165 -9.61 6.69 -16.81
CA VAL A 165 -9.14 5.42 -16.30
C VAL A 165 -7.77 5.66 -15.67
N ALA A 166 -7.60 5.29 -14.41
CA ALA A 166 -6.36 5.50 -13.68
C ALA A 166 -6.03 4.26 -12.84
N LEU A 167 -4.75 4.15 -12.47
CA LEU A 167 -4.28 3.16 -11.50
C LEU A 167 -4.21 3.81 -10.13
N TYR A 168 -4.67 3.07 -9.15
CA TYR A 168 -4.65 3.45 -7.76
C TYR A 168 -4.04 2.32 -6.96
N GLU A 169 -3.28 2.68 -5.95
CA GLU A 169 -2.89 1.79 -4.88
C GLU A 169 -3.81 2.04 -3.69
N TYR A 170 -4.37 0.97 -3.17
CA TYR A 170 -5.20 0.98 -1.97
C TYR A 170 -4.47 0.24 -0.87
N LEU A 171 -4.43 0.83 0.32
CA LEU A 171 -3.98 0.14 1.53
C LEU A 171 -5.19 -0.15 2.42
N PHE A 172 -5.32 -1.40 2.85
CA PHE A 172 -6.38 -1.87 3.73
C PHE A 172 -5.79 -2.44 5.02
N ASN A 173 -6.52 -2.33 6.12
CA ASN A 173 -6.17 -3.04 7.35
C ASN A 173 -6.53 -4.53 7.27
N ASP A 174 -6.27 -5.25 8.36
CA ASP A 174 -6.53 -6.69 8.51
C ASP A 174 -8.01 -7.10 8.45
N LYS A 175 -8.93 -6.13 8.45
CA LYS A 175 -10.39 -6.31 8.28
C LYS A 175 -10.88 -5.91 6.88
N GLY A 176 -9.99 -5.43 6.02
CA GLY A 176 -10.33 -4.94 4.69
C GLY A 176 -10.92 -3.52 4.68
N GLU A 177 -10.79 -2.79 5.79
CA GLU A 177 -11.18 -1.38 5.88
C GLU A 177 -10.07 -0.53 5.27
N LYS A 178 -10.45 0.43 4.42
CA LYS A 178 -9.51 1.30 3.71
C LYS A 178 -8.75 2.20 4.69
N ILE A 179 -7.42 2.15 4.63
CA ILE A 179 -6.50 3.04 5.32
C ILE A 179 -6.16 4.24 4.43
N SER A 180 -5.72 3.99 3.19
CA SER A 180 -5.32 5.05 2.26
C SER A 180 -5.56 4.65 0.80
N ILE A 181 -5.58 5.66 -0.07
CA ILE A 181 -5.59 5.51 -1.53
C ILE A 181 -4.63 6.52 -2.10
N SER A 182 -3.77 6.06 -3.01
CA SER A 182 -2.94 6.93 -3.81
C SER A 182 -3.09 6.65 -5.29
N GLN A 183 -3.16 7.68 -6.12
CA GLN A 183 -3.17 7.53 -7.57
C GLN A 183 -1.73 7.30 -8.06
N ILE A 184 -1.49 6.19 -8.75
CA ILE A 184 -0.18 5.87 -9.32
C ILE A 184 0.02 6.70 -10.60
N VAL A 185 1.08 7.51 -10.63
CA VAL A 185 1.46 8.33 -11.78
C VAL A 185 2.82 7.88 -12.30
N PHE A 186 2.86 7.35 -13.52
CA PHE A 186 4.12 6.97 -14.17
C PHE A 186 4.77 8.17 -14.87
N LYS A 187 6.10 8.27 -14.78
CA LYS A 187 6.89 9.32 -15.44
C LYS A 187 6.79 9.31 -16.97
N ASN A 188 6.49 8.15 -17.59
CA ASN A 188 6.52 7.94 -19.05
C ASN A 188 5.17 7.44 -19.61
N SER A 189 4.10 8.24 -19.51
CA SER A 189 2.92 8.03 -20.36
C SER A 189 2.96 8.83 -21.67
N SER A 190 4.02 9.60 -21.94
CA SER A 190 4.30 10.19 -23.25
C SER A 190 4.98 9.17 -24.17
N ASN A 191 4.23 8.17 -24.59
CA ASN A 191 4.46 7.51 -25.87
C ASN A 191 3.16 7.64 -26.66
N LEU A 192 3.25 8.34 -27.80
CA LEU A 192 2.20 8.72 -28.77
C LEU A 192 1.66 10.16 -28.60
N GLU A 193 2.48 11.14 -28.98
CA GLU A 193 1.98 12.23 -29.83
C GLU A 193 2.24 11.80 -31.28
N TYR A 194 1.21 11.86 -32.13
CA TYR A 194 1.26 11.57 -33.57
C TYR A 194 1.93 12.72 -34.34
#